data_AF-A0A7Y8CZX5-F1
#
_entry.id   AF-A0A7Y8CZX5-F1
#
_cell.length_a   1.000
_cell.length_b   1.000
_cell.length_c   1.000
_cell.angle_alpha   90.00
_cell.angle_beta   90.00
_cell.angle_gamma   90.00
#
_symmetry.space_group_name_H-M   'P 1'
#
loop_
_entity.id
_entity.type
_entity.pdbx_description
1 polymer ?
#
loop_
_entity_poly.entity_id
_entity_poly.type
_entity_poly.pdbx_seq_one_letter_code
_entity_poly.pdbx_strand_id
1 'polypeptide(L)'
;MASSMSGWRLCLLPVLLAGNAWGVEDPPPAYKAIAIRHGVPPVVLYSVALQESGTQLRGHLVPWPWTLNVAGTGYRFATRADACQALMIAIAKAGPARVDVGLGQTNIRFNGHRYSYPCEGLDPYKNLAVTAQILAEQKAKGGTWIDAAGRYHRPAGGAPAAKYRNYFTKHLSRVTGINFEVRTP
;
A
#
# COMPACT_ATOMS: atom_id res chain seq x y z
N MET A 1 -58.04 -3.68 52.90
CA MET A 1 -57.25 -2.58 52.28
C MET A 1 -55.78 -2.96 52.44
N ALA A 2 -55.14 -3.40 51.37
CA ALA A 2 -53.73 -3.77 51.37
C ALA A 2 -53.08 -3.16 50.11
N SER A 3 -52.11 -2.29 50.34
CA SER A 3 -51.36 -1.54 49.34
C SER A 3 -50.35 -2.45 48.63
N SER A 4 -50.20 -2.29 47.32
CA SER A 4 -49.09 -2.85 46.55
C SER A 4 -48.39 -1.73 45.79
N MET A 5 -47.16 -1.42 46.18
CA MET A 5 -46.28 -0.47 45.50
C MET A 5 -45.53 -1.22 44.38
N SER A 6 -45.75 -0.81 43.14
CA SER A 6 -45.03 -1.32 41.97
C SER A 6 -43.69 -0.59 41.81
N GLY A 7 -42.59 -1.30 42.00
CA GLY A 7 -41.24 -0.78 41.79
C GLY A 7 -40.90 -0.64 40.31
N TRP A 8 -40.41 0.54 39.91
CA TRP A 8 -39.82 0.76 38.59
C TRP A 8 -38.45 0.07 38.51
N ARG A 9 -38.31 -0.84 37.55
CA ARG A 9 -37.00 -1.43 37.18
C ARG A 9 -36.34 -0.53 36.14
N LEU A 10 -35.23 0.07 36.51
CA LEU A 10 -34.34 0.80 35.60
C LEU A 10 -33.60 -0.23 34.71
N CYS A 11 -33.94 -0.32 33.43
CA CYS A 11 -33.18 -1.11 32.45
C CYS A 11 -31.95 -0.31 32.00
N LEU A 12 -30.76 -0.65 32.51
CA LEU A 12 -29.50 -0.18 31.96
C LEU A 12 -29.21 -0.93 30.65
N LEU A 13 -29.34 -0.23 29.53
CA LEU A 13 -28.86 -0.69 28.22
C LEU A 13 -27.32 -0.64 28.19
N PRO A 14 -26.62 -1.75 27.93
CA PRO A 14 -25.18 -1.71 27.76
C PRO A 14 -24.85 -1.03 26.43
N VAL A 15 -24.17 0.11 26.50
CA VAL A 15 -23.52 0.75 25.35
C VAL A 15 -22.33 -0.12 24.97
N LEU A 16 -22.47 -0.90 23.89
CA LEU A 16 -21.35 -1.62 23.28
C LEU A 16 -20.43 -0.62 22.59
N LEU A 17 -19.38 -0.20 23.28
CA LEU A 17 -18.23 0.47 22.68
C LEU A 17 -17.50 -0.56 21.81
N ALA A 18 -17.82 -0.60 20.52
CA ALA A 18 -17.01 -1.30 19.53
C ALA A 18 -15.68 -0.57 19.38
N GLY A 19 -14.71 -0.88 20.24
CA GLY A 19 -13.33 -0.49 20.03
C GLY A 19 -12.82 -1.14 18.76
N ASN A 20 -12.53 -0.34 17.74
CA ASN A 20 -11.71 -0.81 16.62
C ASN A 20 -10.36 -1.20 17.22
N ALA A 21 -10.11 -2.49 17.40
CA ALA A 21 -8.77 -2.98 17.69
C ALA A 21 -7.92 -2.67 16.46
N TRP A 22 -7.02 -1.71 16.56
CA TRP A 22 -6.00 -1.48 15.54
C TRP A 22 -5.04 -2.66 15.66
N GLY A 23 -5.35 -3.74 14.94
CA GLY A 23 -4.53 -4.94 14.92
C GLY A 23 -3.18 -4.60 14.32
N VAL A 24 -2.11 -4.74 15.12
CA VAL A 24 -0.75 -4.76 14.61
C VAL A 24 -0.66 -5.86 13.56
N GLU A 25 -0.38 -5.48 12.32
CA GLU A 25 -0.28 -6.41 11.20
C GLU A 25 1.20 -6.67 10.92
N ASP A 26 1.67 -7.89 11.18
CA ASP A 26 3.06 -8.26 10.86
C ASP A 26 3.25 -8.36 9.34
N PRO A 27 4.16 -7.56 8.73
CA PRO A 27 4.44 -7.65 7.30
C PRO A 27 4.83 -9.09 6.90
N PRO A 28 4.35 -9.60 5.75
CA PRO A 28 4.68 -10.97 5.34
C PRO A 28 6.20 -11.18 5.16
N PRO A 29 6.72 -12.42 5.31
CA PRO A 29 8.16 -12.70 5.32
C PRO A 29 8.94 -12.13 4.12
N ALA A 30 8.37 -12.16 2.92
CA ALA A 30 9.01 -11.60 1.72
C ALA A 30 9.30 -10.10 1.85
N TYR A 31 8.35 -9.33 2.42
CA TYR A 31 8.52 -7.90 2.67
C TYR A 31 9.64 -7.64 3.67
N LYS A 32 9.68 -8.41 4.77
CA LYS A 32 10.75 -8.30 5.78
C LYS A 32 12.13 -8.56 5.18
N ALA A 33 12.29 -9.71 4.51
CA ALA A 33 13.56 -10.13 3.93
C ALA A 33 14.08 -9.17 2.86
N ILE A 34 13.19 -8.58 2.05
CA ILE A 34 13.59 -7.61 1.01
C ILE A 34 13.88 -6.24 1.64
N ALA A 35 12.99 -5.73 2.49
CA ALA A 35 13.14 -4.39 3.07
C ALA A 35 14.44 -4.24 3.85
N ILE A 36 14.78 -5.24 4.68
CA ILE A 36 16.02 -5.25 5.48
C ILE A 36 17.27 -5.15 4.59
N ARG A 37 17.32 -5.86 3.47
CA ARG A 37 18.45 -5.83 2.52
C ARG A 37 18.68 -4.46 1.90
N HIS A 38 17.66 -3.60 1.86
CA HIS A 38 17.73 -2.25 1.31
C HIS A 38 17.69 -1.16 2.39
N GLY A 39 17.78 -1.51 3.68
CA GLY A 39 17.71 -0.54 4.77
C GLY A 39 16.35 0.14 4.92
N VAL A 40 15.28 -0.47 4.41
CA VAL A 40 13.90 0.01 4.51
C VAL A 40 13.21 -0.72 5.67
N PRO A 41 12.48 -0.03 6.57
CA PRO A 41 11.65 -0.70 7.56
C PRO A 41 10.59 -1.59 6.87
N PRO A 42 10.40 -2.85 7.27
CA PRO A 42 9.43 -3.74 6.62
C PRO A 42 8.01 -3.19 6.56
N VAL A 43 7.58 -2.50 7.64
CA VAL A 43 6.27 -1.84 7.71
C VAL A 43 6.11 -0.76 6.65
N VAL A 44 7.18 -0.02 6.31
CA VAL A 44 7.17 1.01 5.26
C VAL A 44 6.96 0.38 3.90
N LEU A 45 7.75 -0.66 3.56
CA LEU A 45 7.61 -1.34 2.27
C LEU A 45 6.21 -1.96 2.11
N TYR A 46 5.69 -2.58 3.17
CA TYR A 46 4.37 -3.19 3.15
C TYR A 46 3.25 -2.15 3.02
N SER A 47 3.33 -1.03 3.74
CA SER A 47 2.36 0.06 3.62
C SER A 47 2.36 0.72 2.24
N VAL A 48 3.53 0.84 1.58
CA VAL A 48 3.59 1.27 0.17
C VAL A 48 2.87 0.27 -0.72
N ALA A 49 3.17 -1.02 -0.63
CA ALA A 49 2.51 -2.03 -1.47
C ALA A 49 0.99 -2.11 -1.25
N LEU A 50 0.53 -1.90 0.00
CA LEU A 50 -0.90 -1.81 0.32
C LEU A 50 -1.58 -0.63 -0.38
N GLN A 51 -0.91 0.52 -0.46
CA GLN A 51 -1.45 1.68 -1.15
C GLN A 51 -1.42 1.53 -2.67
N GLU A 52 -0.34 0.98 -3.20
CA GLU A 52 -0.10 0.88 -4.65
C GLU A 52 -0.95 -0.21 -5.30
N SER A 53 -1.05 -1.39 -4.69
CA SER A 53 -1.73 -2.56 -5.28
C SER A 53 -2.73 -3.23 -4.35
N GLY A 54 -3.15 -2.55 -3.29
CA GLY A 54 -4.12 -3.04 -2.32
C GLY A 54 -5.40 -3.54 -2.99
N THR A 55 -5.83 -4.73 -2.59
CA THR A 55 -7.00 -5.43 -3.12
C THR A 55 -7.76 -6.09 -1.97
N GLN A 56 -9.08 -5.95 -1.95
CA GLN A 56 -9.91 -6.64 -0.97
C GLN A 56 -10.03 -8.12 -1.35
N LEU A 57 -9.53 -8.99 -0.48
CA LEU A 57 -9.61 -10.44 -0.62
C LEU A 57 -10.15 -11.01 0.68
N ARG A 58 -11.33 -11.63 0.62
CA ARG A 58 -12.00 -12.25 1.78
C ARG A 58 -12.10 -11.31 3.00
N GLY A 59 -12.39 -10.04 2.76
CA GLY A 59 -12.52 -9.02 3.81
C GLY A 59 -11.19 -8.40 4.29
N HIS A 60 -10.05 -8.83 3.72
CA HIS A 60 -8.74 -8.29 4.06
C HIS A 60 -8.15 -7.51 2.88
N LEU A 61 -7.63 -6.32 3.15
CA LEU A 61 -6.87 -5.55 2.17
C LEU A 61 -5.42 -6.05 2.12
N VAL A 62 -5.05 -6.68 1.01
CA VAL A 62 -3.71 -7.23 0.75
C VAL A 62 -3.16 -6.70 -0.58
N PRO A 63 -1.83 -6.52 -0.72
CA PRO A 63 -1.23 -6.17 -2.00
C PRO A 63 -1.42 -7.30 -3.03
N TRP A 64 -1.76 -6.96 -4.28
CA TRP A 64 -1.96 -7.96 -5.34
C TRP A 64 -0.86 -7.86 -6.40
N PRO A 65 -0.04 -8.91 -6.62
CA PRO A 65 1.18 -8.82 -7.41
C PRO A 65 0.95 -8.72 -8.92
N TRP A 66 -0.22 -9.16 -9.39
CA TRP A 66 -0.58 -9.11 -10.80
C TRP A 66 -1.54 -7.96 -11.06
N THR A 67 -1.12 -6.78 -10.62
CA THR A 67 -1.83 -5.51 -10.79
C THR A 67 -1.11 -4.66 -11.84
N LEU A 68 -1.89 -4.07 -12.74
CA LEU A 68 -1.42 -3.06 -13.70
C LEU A 68 -2.20 -1.77 -13.49
N ASN A 69 -1.55 -0.62 -13.63
CA ASN A 69 -2.22 0.62 -13.95
C ASN A 69 -1.93 0.96 -15.41
N VAL A 70 -2.97 1.19 -16.21
CA VAL A 70 -2.84 1.62 -17.60
C VAL A 70 -3.59 2.92 -17.76
N ALA A 71 -2.83 4.00 -17.98
CA ALA A 71 -3.35 5.34 -18.25
C ALA A 71 -4.27 5.90 -17.14
N GLY A 72 -4.09 5.46 -15.89
CA GLY A 72 -4.92 5.83 -14.74
C GLY A 72 -5.92 4.74 -14.32
N THR A 73 -6.13 3.72 -15.15
CA THR A 73 -7.10 2.64 -14.89
C THR A 73 -6.39 1.41 -14.33
N GLY A 74 -6.85 0.93 -13.17
CA GLY A 74 -6.31 -0.27 -12.52
C GLY A 74 -6.93 -1.57 -13.06
N TYR A 75 -6.08 -2.56 -13.33
CA TYR A 75 -6.45 -3.91 -13.74
C TYR A 75 -5.79 -4.93 -12.81
N ARG A 76 -6.49 -6.02 -12.50
CA ARG A 76 -6.01 -7.11 -11.65
C ARG A 76 -6.27 -8.43 -12.32
N PHE A 77 -5.26 -9.29 -12.33
CA PHE A 77 -5.32 -10.57 -13.04
C PHE A 77 -5.15 -11.74 -12.06
N ALA A 78 -5.79 -12.86 -12.38
CA ALA A 78 -5.72 -14.06 -11.57
C ALA A 78 -4.38 -14.80 -11.69
N THR A 79 -3.63 -14.56 -12.78
CA THR A 79 -2.34 -15.22 -13.02
C THR A 79 -1.28 -14.22 -13.52
N ARG A 80 -0.02 -14.58 -13.29
CA ARG A 80 1.12 -13.83 -13.85
C ARG A 80 1.12 -13.81 -15.38
N ALA A 81 0.69 -14.91 -16.00
CA ALA A 81 0.68 -15.06 -17.45
C ALA A 81 -0.29 -14.07 -18.11
N ASP A 82 -1.52 -14.01 -17.60
CA ASP A 82 -2.54 -13.08 -18.10
C ASP A 82 -2.12 -11.61 -17.91
N ALA A 83 -1.55 -11.30 -16.73
CA ALA A 83 -1.01 -9.96 -16.47
C ALA A 83 0.14 -9.62 -17.41
N CYS A 84 1.03 -10.57 -17.72
CA CYS A 84 2.14 -10.33 -18.63
C CYS A 84 1.64 -10.07 -20.06
N GLN A 85 0.68 -10.85 -20.54
CA GLN A 85 0.06 -10.60 -21.84
C GLN A 85 -0.59 -9.22 -21.90
N ALA A 86 -1.39 -8.86 -20.89
CA ALA A 86 -2.02 -7.55 -20.80
C ALA A 86 -1.00 -6.41 -20.70
N LEU A 87 0.09 -6.61 -19.95
CA LEU A 87 1.18 -5.64 -19.81
C LEU A 87 1.84 -5.35 -21.17
N MET A 88 2.18 -6.38 -21.94
CA MET A 88 2.80 -6.20 -23.25
C MET A 88 1.87 -5.46 -24.22
N ILE A 89 0.57 -5.79 -24.21
CA ILE A 89 -0.45 -5.07 -24.99
C ILE A 89 -0.56 -3.61 -24.54
N ALA A 90 -0.59 -3.35 -23.23
CA ALA A 90 -0.71 -2.01 -22.68
C ALA A 90 0.51 -1.13 -23.04
N ILE A 91 1.72 -1.68 -22.95
CA ILE A 91 2.94 -0.97 -23.36
C ILE A 91 2.87 -0.61 -24.84
N ALA A 92 2.46 -1.54 -25.71
CA ALA A 92 2.36 -1.30 -27.14
C ALA A 92 1.28 -0.25 -27.51
N LYS A 93 0.14 -0.24 -26.81
CA LYS A 93 -0.99 0.63 -27.13
C LYS A 93 -0.96 2.00 -26.45
N ALA A 94 -0.62 2.06 -25.17
CA ALA A 94 -0.65 3.28 -24.36
C ALA A 94 0.74 3.91 -24.18
N GLY A 95 1.80 3.16 -24.47
CA GLY A 95 3.18 3.56 -24.25
C GLY A 95 3.65 3.29 -22.81
N PRO A 96 4.95 3.02 -22.60
CA PRO A 96 5.48 2.62 -21.30
C PRO A 96 5.38 3.69 -20.21
N ALA A 97 5.21 4.97 -20.58
CA ALA A 97 5.08 6.07 -19.61
C ALA A 97 3.72 6.06 -18.89
N ARG A 98 2.73 5.40 -19.47
CA ARG A 98 1.37 5.31 -18.96
C ARG A 98 1.08 3.97 -18.31
N VAL A 99 2.10 3.16 -18.04
CA VAL A 99 1.92 1.80 -17.52
C VAL A 99 2.76 1.60 -16.27
N ASP A 100 2.09 1.21 -15.20
CA ASP A 100 2.70 0.81 -13.93
C ASP A 100 2.45 -0.68 -13.67
N VAL A 101 3.42 -1.37 -13.06
CA VAL A 101 3.39 -2.82 -12.88
C VAL A 101 3.65 -3.26 -11.44
N GLY A 102 2.87 -4.25 -11.00
CA GLY A 102 3.17 -5.08 -9.83
C GLY A 102 2.85 -4.45 -8.48
N LEU A 103 3.38 -5.05 -7.41
CA LEU A 103 3.07 -4.74 -6.01
C LEU A 103 3.28 -3.26 -5.65
N GLY A 104 4.37 -2.66 -6.11
CA GLY A 104 4.69 -1.26 -5.88
C GLY A 104 4.32 -0.33 -7.03
N GLN A 105 3.60 -0.80 -8.06
CA GLN A 105 3.23 0.00 -9.24
C GLN A 105 4.44 0.73 -9.85
N THR A 106 5.46 -0.04 -10.23
CA THR A 106 6.67 0.52 -10.85
C THR A 106 6.35 0.99 -12.27
N ASN A 107 6.53 2.27 -12.56
CA ASN A 107 6.33 2.79 -13.92
C ASN A 107 7.36 2.23 -14.92
N ILE A 108 6.88 1.67 -16.04
CA ILE A 108 7.72 1.00 -17.03
C ILE A 108 8.68 1.96 -17.72
N ARG A 109 8.28 3.19 -18.04
CA ARG A 109 9.17 4.15 -18.71
C ARG A 109 10.33 4.57 -17.82
N PHE A 110 10.04 4.91 -16.56
CA PHE A 110 11.03 5.52 -15.68
C PHE A 110 11.90 4.49 -14.98
N ASN A 111 11.33 3.35 -14.59
CA ASN A 111 12.01 2.36 -13.76
C ASN A 111 12.07 0.96 -14.38
N GLY A 112 11.53 0.77 -15.60
CA GLY A 112 11.55 -0.52 -16.29
C GLY A 112 12.95 -1.05 -16.59
N HIS A 113 13.96 -0.18 -16.67
CA HIS A 113 15.37 -0.55 -16.84
C HIS A 113 15.96 -1.34 -15.65
N ARG A 114 15.27 -1.37 -14.50
CA ARG A 114 15.66 -2.17 -13.34
C ARG A 114 15.26 -3.66 -13.47
N TYR A 115 14.52 -3.97 -14.52
CA TYR A 115 14.12 -5.31 -14.90
C TYR A 115 14.84 -5.73 -16.19
N SER A 116 15.14 -7.01 -16.34
CA SER A 116 15.66 -7.56 -17.60
C SER A 116 14.62 -7.48 -18.73
N TYR A 117 13.33 -7.52 -18.39
CA TYR A 117 12.20 -7.33 -19.31
C TYR A 117 10.92 -6.95 -18.54
N PRO A 118 9.90 -6.34 -19.18
CA PRO A 118 8.76 -5.75 -18.47
C PRO A 118 8.00 -6.69 -17.52
N CYS A 119 7.76 -7.94 -17.92
CA CYS A 119 7.00 -8.88 -17.08
C CYS A 119 7.77 -9.43 -15.87
N GLU A 120 9.07 -9.14 -15.73
CA GLU A 120 9.77 -9.37 -14.46
C GLU A 120 9.21 -8.46 -13.36
N GLY A 121 8.65 -7.30 -13.71
CA GLY A 121 7.92 -6.45 -12.76
C GLY A 121 6.64 -7.08 -12.18
N LEU A 122 6.18 -8.22 -12.71
CA LEU A 122 5.07 -9.02 -12.17
C LEU A 122 5.55 -10.18 -11.27
N ASP A 123 6.87 -10.38 -11.15
CA ASP A 123 7.43 -11.24 -10.11
C ASP A 123 7.40 -10.48 -8.77
N PRO A 124 6.77 -11.02 -7.72
CA PRO A 124 6.58 -10.30 -6.47
C PRO A 124 7.90 -9.96 -5.77
N TYR A 125 8.90 -10.85 -5.83
CA TYR A 125 10.18 -10.61 -5.16
C TYR A 125 11.01 -9.56 -5.90
N LYS A 126 11.03 -9.61 -7.23
CA LYS A 126 11.73 -8.63 -8.06
C LYS A 126 11.10 -7.25 -7.95
N ASN A 127 9.77 -7.18 -8.03
CA ASN A 127 9.04 -5.92 -7.90
C ASN A 127 9.26 -5.27 -6.53
N LEU A 128 9.16 -6.05 -5.44
CA LEU A 128 9.41 -5.55 -4.09
C LEU A 128 10.86 -5.08 -3.90
N ALA A 129 11.84 -5.77 -4.49
CA ALA A 129 13.24 -5.34 -4.44
C ALA A 129 13.44 -3.99 -5.13
N VAL A 130 12.85 -3.80 -6.31
CA VAL A 130 12.87 -2.52 -7.02
C VAL A 130 12.16 -1.42 -6.23
N THR A 131 10.98 -1.70 -5.66
CA THR A 131 10.26 -0.75 -4.80
C THR A 131 11.10 -0.34 -3.59
N ALA A 132 11.71 -1.30 -2.90
CA ALA A 132 12.57 -1.03 -1.75
C ALA A 132 13.81 -0.19 -2.14
N GLN A 133 14.41 -0.48 -3.30
CA GLN A 133 15.53 0.29 -3.82
C GLN A 133 15.14 1.75 -4.10
N ILE A 134 14.02 1.99 -4.80
CA ILE A 134 13.54 3.35 -5.09
C ILE A 134 13.20 4.09 -3.79
N LEU A 135 12.58 3.43 -2.81
CA LEU A 135 12.30 4.02 -1.50
C LEU A 135 13.58 4.42 -0.76
N ALA A 136 14.61 3.57 -0.78
CA ALA A 136 15.91 3.87 -0.20
C ALA A 136 16.56 5.08 -0.88
N GLU A 137 16.52 5.16 -2.21
CA GLU A 137 16.97 6.32 -2.99
C GLU A 137 16.21 7.60 -2.60
N GLN A 138 14.88 7.52 -2.39
CA GLN A 138 14.11 8.69 -1.94
C GLN A 138 14.40 9.06 -0.48
N LYS A 139 14.69 8.08 0.40
CA LYS A 139 15.07 8.32 1.79
C LYS A 139 16.45 8.96 1.91
N ALA A 140 17.39 8.60 1.02
CA ALA A 140 18.73 9.18 0.97
C ALA A 140 18.71 10.69 0.71
N LYS A 141 17.65 11.22 0.09
CA LYS A 141 17.41 12.67 -0.06
C LYS A 141 17.02 13.39 1.24
N GLY A 142 16.92 12.70 2.37
CA GLY A 142 16.59 13.26 3.68
C GLY A 142 15.11 13.16 4.07
N GLY A 143 14.76 13.70 5.24
CA GLY A 143 13.39 13.66 5.77
C GLY A 143 12.98 12.30 6.35
N THR A 144 11.68 12.16 6.65
CA THR A 144 11.09 10.96 7.24
C THR A 144 10.80 9.88 6.19
N TRP A 145 10.43 8.68 6.62
CA TRP A 145 9.90 7.65 5.70
C TRP A 145 8.56 8.05 5.07
N ILE A 146 7.77 8.90 5.73
CA ILE A 146 6.54 9.48 5.16
C ILE A 146 6.93 10.40 3.99
N ASP A 147 7.97 11.23 4.13
CA ASP A 147 8.46 12.09 3.05
C ASP A 147 9.04 11.28 1.88
N ALA A 148 9.78 10.22 2.19
CA ALA A 148 10.30 9.30 1.19
C ALA A 148 9.18 8.61 0.39
N ALA A 149 8.11 8.18 1.06
CA ALA A 149 6.93 7.60 0.41
C ALA A 149 6.21 8.61 -0.48
N GLY A 150 6.07 9.87 -0.05
CA GLY A 150 5.54 10.95 -0.89
C GLY A 150 6.36 11.15 -2.17
N ARG A 151 7.69 11.17 -2.05
CA ARG A 151 8.59 11.29 -3.20
C ARG A 151 8.62 10.03 -4.08
N TYR A 152 8.42 8.84 -3.50
CA TYR A 152 8.32 7.60 -4.25
C TYR A 152 7.21 7.68 -5.30
N HIS A 153 6.02 8.12 -4.86
CA HIS A 153 4.87 8.27 -5.74
C HIS A 153 4.99 9.48 -6.66
N ARG A 154 5.46 10.62 -6.14
CA ARG A 154 5.59 11.86 -6.91
C ARG A 154 6.89 12.58 -6.55
N PRO A 155 7.99 12.33 -7.27
CA PRO A 155 9.29 12.94 -6.99
C PRO A 155 9.27 14.48 -7.04
N ALA A 156 8.41 15.06 -7.88
CA ALA A 156 8.21 16.51 -7.98
C ALA A 156 7.51 17.15 -6.78
N GLY A 157 7.00 16.36 -5.82
CA GLY A 157 6.31 16.88 -4.64
C GLY A 157 4.91 17.44 -4.93
N GLY A 158 4.54 18.47 -4.20
CA GLY A 158 3.26 19.18 -4.34
C GLY A 158 2.05 18.43 -3.79
N ALA A 159 0.85 18.91 -4.16
CA ALA A 159 -0.42 18.35 -3.70
C ALA A 159 -0.58 16.84 -3.92
N PRO A 160 -0.14 16.24 -5.06
CA PRO A 160 -0.20 14.79 -5.24
C PRO A 160 0.66 14.02 -4.24
N ALA A 161 1.89 14.48 -3.96
CA ALA A 161 2.74 13.87 -2.94
C ALA A 161 2.15 14.01 -1.54
N ALA A 162 1.58 15.17 -1.21
CA ALA A 162 0.89 15.38 0.07
C ALA A 162 -0.31 14.44 0.24
N LYS A 163 -1.16 14.31 -0.80
CA LYS A 163 -2.27 13.36 -0.82
C LYS A 163 -1.78 11.93 -0.62
N TYR A 164 -0.69 11.54 -1.29
CA TYR A 164 -0.10 10.22 -1.14
C TYR A 164 0.35 9.95 0.30
N ARG A 165 1.07 10.89 0.93
CA ARG A 165 1.52 10.79 2.33
C ARG A 165 0.36 10.54 3.29
N ASN A 166 -0.79 11.18 3.07
CA ASN A 166 -1.97 11.01 3.92
C ASN A 166 -2.51 9.57 3.88
N TYR A 167 -2.66 8.98 2.69
CA TYR A 167 -3.08 7.59 2.58
C TYR A 167 -2.02 6.61 3.08
N PHE A 168 -0.74 6.91 2.83
CA PHE A 168 0.38 6.06 3.25
C PHE A 168 0.42 5.97 4.77
N THR A 169 0.22 7.11 5.43
CA THR A 169 0.18 7.20 6.88
C THR A 169 -0.97 6.37 7.46
N LYS A 170 -2.13 6.32 6.81
CA LYS A 170 -3.22 5.42 7.24
C LYS A 170 -2.83 3.94 7.16
N HIS A 171 -2.15 3.54 6.09
CA HIS A 171 -1.63 2.18 5.97
C HIS A 171 -0.54 1.90 7.01
N LEU A 172 0.35 2.85 7.25
CA LEU A 172 1.42 2.72 8.24
C LEU A 172 0.84 2.60 9.65
N SER A 173 -0.15 3.43 9.99
CA SER A 173 -0.85 3.38 11.27
C SER A 173 -1.58 2.05 11.47
N ARG A 174 -2.24 1.53 10.43
CA ARG A 174 -2.86 0.20 10.46
C ARG A 174 -1.84 -0.89 10.76
N VAL A 175 -0.73 -0.90 10.02
CA VAL A 175 0.28 -1.97 10.10
C VAL A 175 1.00 -1.95 11.46
N THR A 176 1.29 -0.76 11.98
CA THR A 176 2.05 -0.60 13.24
C THR A 176 1.19 -0.60 14.51
N GLY A 177 -0.11 -0.34 14.39
CA GLY A 177 -0.98 -0.04 15.53
C GLY A 177 -0.69 1.32 16.20
N ILE A 178 0.17 2.16 15.60
CA ILE A 178 0.54 3.49 16.12
C ILE A 178 -0.19 4.57 15.32
N ASN A 179 -0.74 5.58 15.97
CA ASN A 179 -1.35 6.69 15.26
C ASN A 179 -0.29 7.68 14.75
N PHE A 180 0.00 7.62 13.45
CA PHE A 180 0.82 8.62 12.77
C PHE A 180 -0.06 9.73 12.18
N GLU A 181 0.34 10.98 12.41
CA GLU A 181 -0.26 12.15 11.79
C GLU A 181 0.73 12.76 10.79
N VAL A 182 0.25 13.11 9.60
CA VAL A 182 1.04 13.86 8.63
C VAL A 182 1.08 15.31 9.09
N ARG A 183 2.21 15.75 9.65
CA ARG A 183 2.44 17.17 9.90
C ARG A 183 2.79 17.82 8.56
N THR A 184 1.89 18.66 8.04
CA THR A 184 2.21 19.56 6.93
C THR A 184 3.18 20.63 7.43
N PRO A 185 4.38 20.77 6.83
CA PRO A 185 5.13 22.01 6.92
C PRO A 185 4.40 23.14 6.20
#